data_AF-A0AAJ1LB49-F1
#
_entry.id   AF-A0AAJ1LB49-F1
#
_cell.length_a   1.000
_cell.length_b   1.000
_cell.length_c   1.000
_cell.angle_alpha   90.00
_cell.angle_beta   90.00
_cell.angle_gamma   90.00
#
_symmetry.space_group_name_H-M   'P 1'
#
loop_
_entity.id
_entity.type
_entity.pdbx_description
1 polymer ?
#
loop_
_entity_poly.entity_id
_entity_poly.type
_entity_poly.pdbx_seq_one_letter_code
_entity_poly.pdbx_strand_id
1 'polypeptide(L)' 'MKVLRDQLREWEKQSNQSKKKKKKKKGKEKFSTREIEDLMGIHRPCYERRRGALRQK' A
#
# COMPACT_ATOMS: atom_id res chain seq x y z
N MET A 1 -31.09 -33.04 12.23
CA MET A 1 -29.70 -33.36 11.80
C MET A 1 -29.31 -32.38 10.71
N LYS A 2 -28.25 -31.59 10.89
CA LYS A 2 -27.71 -30.78 9.78
C LYS A 2 -27.24 -31.73 8.69
N VAL A 3 -27.67 -31.53 7.45
CA VAL A 3 -27.28 -32.39 6.35
C VAL A 3 -25.84 -32.03 5.97
N LEU A 4 -25.04 -32.98 5.48
CA LEU A 4 -23.65 -32.74 5.06
C LEU A 4 -23.51 -31.53 4.12
N ARG A 5 -24.53 -31.29 3.28
CA ARG A 5 -24.63 -30.14 2.37
C ARG A 5 -24.67 -28.81 3.12
N ASP A 6 -25.35 -28.74 4.26
CA ASP A 6 -25.45 -27.52 5.07
C ASP A 6 -24.11 -27.19 5.73
N GLN A 7 -23.38 -28.21 6.20
CA GLN A 7 -22.04 -28.05 6.77
C GLN A 7 -21.03 -27.55 5.72
N LEU A 8 -21.08 -28.11 4.50
CA LEU A 8 -20.28 -27.64 3.37
C LEU A 8 -20.56 -26.18 3.03
N ARG A 9 -21.84 -25.79 3.03
CA ARG A 9 -22.26 -24.41 2.72
C ARG A 9 -21.86 -23.42 3.80
N GLU A 10 -21.90 -23.82 5.06
CA GLU A 10 -21.39 -23.02 6.19
C GLU A 10 -19.87 -22.84 6.11
N TRP A 11 -19.13 -23.91 5.78
CA TRP A 11 -17.67 -23.86 5.60
C TRP A 11 -17.25 -22.94 4.45
N GLU A 12 -17.91 -23.03 3.31
CA GLU A 12 -17.63 -22.19 2.14
C GLU A 12 -17.87 -20.69 2.45
N LYS A 13 -18.95 -20.36 3.17
CA LYS A 13 -19.24 -19.00 3.63
C LYS A 13 -18.14 -18.44 4.54
N GLN A 14 -17.66 -19.24 5.50
CA GLN A 14 -16.59 -18.83 6.42
C GLN A 14 -15.26 -18.62 5.67
N SER A 15 -14.92 -19.53 4.76
CA SER A 15 -13.72 -19.43 3.93
C SER A 15 -13.72 -18.16 3.06
N ASN A 16 -14.84 -17.85 2.40
CA ASN A 16 -14.96 -16.67 1.56
C ASN A 16 -14.96 -15.35 2.35
N GLN A 17 -15.56 -15.30 3.54
CA GLN A 17 -15.46 -14.13 4.42
C GLN A 17 -14.03 -13.84 4.85
N SER A 18 -13.25 -14.88 5.17
CA SER A 18 -11.85 -14.72 5.58
C SER A 18 -10.98 -14.15 4.44
N LYS A 19 -11.21 -14.61 3.19
CA LYS A 19 -10.54 -14.10 1.99
C LYS A 19 -10.88 -12.65 1.71
N LYS A 20 -12.16 -12.28 1.86
CA LYS A 20 -12.64 -10.90 1.64
C LYS A 20 -12.07 -9.94 2.67
N LYS A 21 -11.98 -10.34 3.95
CA LYS A 21 -11.34 -9.55 5.02
C LYS A 21 -9.82 -9.40 4.79
N LYS A 22 -9.12 -10.46 4.38
CA LYS A 22 -7.68 -10.37 4.01
C LYS A 22 -7.43 -9.45 2.83
N LYS A 23 -8.29 -9.48 1.80
CA LYS A 23 -8.17 -8.60 0.62
C LYS A 23 -8.42 -7.12 0.97
N LYS A 24 -9.34 -6.83 1.89
CA LYS A 24 -9.56 -5.46 2.41
C LYS A 24 -8.40 -4.95 3.27
N LYS A 25 -7.78 -5.80 4.10
CA LYS A 25 -6.58 -5.43 4.88
C LYS A 25 -5.33 -5.22 4.03
N LYS A 26 -5.20 -5.93 2.90
CA LYS A 26 -4.17 -5.68 1.86
C LYS A 26 -4.55 -4.53 0.92
N GLY A 27 -5.30 -3.54 1.41
CA GLY A 27 -5.40 -2.27 0.69
C GLY A 27 -3.99 -1.72 0.58
N LYS A 28 -3.43 -1.74 -0.63
CA LYS A 28 -2.11 -1.15 -0.91
C LYS A 28 -2.10 0.22 -0.26
N GLU A 29 -1.11 0.49 0.60
CA GLU A 29 -0.87 1.84 1.09
C GLU A 29 -0.77 2.72 -0.15
N LYS A 30 -1.78 3.58 -0.34
CA LYS A 30 -1.83 4.46 -1.50
C LYS A 30 -1.00 5.66 -1.13
N PHE A 31 0.29 5.60 -1.45
CA PHE A 31 1.11 6.79 -1.37
C PHE A 31 0.56 7.85 -2.34
N SER A 32 0.46 9.08 -1.85
CA SER A 32 0.25 10.26 -2.70
C SER A 32 1.42 10.42 -3.67
N THR A 33 1.19 11.07 -4.81
CA THR A 33 2.29 11.42 -5.75
C THR A 33 3.42 12.15 -5.04
N ARG A 34 3.06 13.10 -4.16
CA ARG A 34 4.03 13.85 -3.35
C ARG A 34 4.82 12.97 -2.37
N GLU A 35 4.17 11.99 -1.74
CA GLU A 35 4.85 11.06 -0.82
C GLU A 35 5.85 10.17 -1.58
N ILE A 36 5.51 9.78 -2.81
CA ILE A 36 6.41 9.05 -3.71
C ILE A 36 7.58 9.95 -4.13
N GLU A 37 7.32 11.21 -4.50
CA GLU A 37 8.34 12.19 -4.90
C GLU A 37 9.30 12.54 -3.76
N ASP A 38 8.78 12.70 -2.55
CA ASP A 38 9.56 12.96 -1.35
C ASP A 38 10.41 11.74 -0.97
N LEU A 39 9.86 10.53 -1.09
CA LEU A 39 10.61 9.27 -0.92
C LEU A 39 11.72 9.12 -1.96
N MET A 40 11.47 9.53 -3.22
CA MET A 40 12.47 9.57 -4.28
C MET A 40 13.45 10.73 -4.16
N GLY A 41 13.24 11.65 -3.21
CA GLY A 41 14.11 12.80 -2.97
C GLY A 41 14.08 13.83 -4.09
N ILE A 42 13.00 13.90 -4.87
CA ILE A 42 12.85 14.83 -6.00
C ILE A 42 12.89 16.29 -5.53
N HIS A 43 12.29 16.57 -4.36
CA HIS A 43 12.23 17.91 -3.79
C HIS A 43 13.44 18.26 -2.91
N ARG A 44 14.54 17.50 -2.99
CA ARG A 44 15.75 17.83 -2.22
C ARG A 44 16.41 19.09 -2.81
N PRO A 45 16.79 20.07 -1.96
CA PRO A 45 17.65 21.18 -2.37
C PRO A 45 18.95 20.64 -2.97
N CYS A 46 19.16 20.88 -4.26
CA CYS A 46 20.42 20.56 -4.92
C CYS A 46 21.37 21.74 -4.74
N TYR A 47 22.57 21.47 -4.22
CA TYR A 47 23.60 22.49 -4.09
C TYR A 47 24.63 22.30 -5.20
N GLU A 48 24.96 23.38 -5.90
CA GLU A 48 25.99 23.41 -6.92
C GLU A 48 27.09 24.41 -6.55
N ARG A 49 28.33 24.10 -6.93
CA ARG A 49 29.43 25.07 -6.81
C ARG A 49 29.38 26.00 -8.01
N ARG A 50 28.99 27.27 -7.80
CA ARG A 50 29.12 28.34 -8.81
C ARG A 50 30.15 29.35 -8.35
N ARG A 51 31.17 29.60 -9.19
CA ARG A 51 32.19 30.65 -8.96
C ARG A 51 32.85 30.54 -7.58
N GLY A 52 33.16 29.32 -7.14
CA GLY A 52 33.83 29.05 -5.85
C GLY A 52 32.91 28.95 -4.63
N ALA A 53 31.69 29.50 -4.67
CA ALA A 53 30.72 29.40 -3.59
C ALA A 53 29.75 28.23 -3.81
N LEU A 54 29.34 27.56 -2.73
CA LEU A 54 28.23 26.60 -2.77
C LEU A 54 26.92 27.41 -2.79
N ARG A 55 26.08 27.19 -3.80
CA ARG A 55 24.77 27.83 -3.93
C ARG A 55 23.71 26.76 -4.12
N GLN A 56 22.55 26.97 -3.53
CA GLN A 56 21.38 26.18 -3.88
C GLN A 56 20.99 26.52 -5.32
N LYS A 57 20.75 25.48 -6.12
CA LYS A 57 20.25 25.57 -7.49
C LYS A 57 18.76 25.89 -7.50
#